data_AF-A0A8T4S4G1-F1
#
_entry.id   AF-A0A8T4S4G1-F1
#
_cell.length_a   1.000
_cell.length_b   1.000
_cell.length_c   1.000
_cell.angle_alpha   90.00
_cell.angle_beta   90.00
_cell.angle_gamma   90.00
#
_symmetry.space_group_name_H-M   'P 1'
#
loop_
_entity.id
_entity.type
_entity.pdbx_description
1 polymer ?
#
loop_
_entity_poly.entity_id
_entity_poly.type
_entity_poly.pdbx_seq_one_letter_code
_entity_poly.pdbx_strand_id
1 'polypeptide(L)'
;MEIFTFGKNHYYISSDFYNKNSSLSYLEKHLETMVGLFTKRKSFLELLKIHSHNQGLEGYILFDAHASENCDSWMFIDNKQKFSIQDWIDEVDGIGRVILLFCCNTYNYDIHSKKSVVIHPKSDISIRDLKRRSRNLRIYFPNQGYLDYKYYTLRRLIKTIEEKSFEFF
;
A
#
# COMPACT_ATOMS: atom_id res chain seq x y z
N MET A 1 9.74 15.01 -4.66
CA MET A 1 9.62 13.62 -4.19
C MET A 1 10.73 12.81 -4.83
N GLU A 2 11.39 11.96 -4.05
CA GLU A 2 12.48 11.10 -4.54
C GLU A 2 12.01 9.64 -4.56
N ILE A 3 12.47 8.89 -5.57
CA ILE A 3 12.11 7.50 -5.79
C ILE A 3 13.37 6.66 -5.76
N PHE A 4 13.43 5.73 -4.83
CA PHE A 4 14.49 4.74 -4.74
C PHE A 4 13.99 3.39 -5.24
N THR A 5 14.82 2.68 -6.01
CA THR A 5 14.47 1.35 -6.55
C THR A 5 15.46 0.32 -6.04
N PHE A 6 14.93 -0.74 -5.43
CA PHE A 6 15.69 -1.86 -4.84
C PHE A 6 15.16 -3.17 -5.43
N GLY A 7 15.78 -3.63 -6.52
CA GLY A 7 15.27 -4.75 -7.30
C GLY A 7 13.90 -4.43 -7.89
N LYS A 8 12.87 -5.20 -7.50
CA LYS A 8 11.47 -4.98 -7.93
C LYS A 8 10.69 -4.05 -7.00
N ASN A 9 11.31 -3.56 -5.93
CA ASN A 9 10.63 -2.71 -4.95
C ASN A 9 10.97 -1.24 -5.19
N HIS A 10 9.99 -0.38 -4.96
CA HIS A 10 10.10 1.06 -5.10
C HIS A 10 9.77 1.73 -3.77
N TYR A 11 10.54 2.76 -3.41
CA TYR A 11 10.33 3.55 -2.21
C TYR A 11 10.25 5.02 -2.57
N TYR A 12 9.06 5.59 -2.37
CA TYR A 12 8.74 6.99 -2.51
C TYR A 12 8.72 7.62 -1.13
N ILE A 13 9.58 8.62 -0.93
CA ILE A 13 9.65 9.36 0.33
C ILE A 13 9.45 10.84 0.04
N SER A 14 8.56 11.47 0.81
CA SER A 14 8.39 12.91 0.77
C SER A 14 9.67 13.61 1.20
N SER A 15 9.98 14.72 0.54
CA SER A 15 11.12 15.58 0.84
C SER A 15 11.07 16.13 2.27
N ASP A 16 9.89 16.11 2.90
CA ASP A 16 9.68 16.53 4.29
C ASP A 16 10.23 15.51 5.30
N PHE A 17 10.37 14.24 4.90
CA PHE A 17 11.00 13.18 5.70
C PHE A 17 12.43 12.87 5.28
N TYR A 18 12.79 13.19 4.04
CA TYR A 18 14.07 12.80 3.47
C TYR A 18 15.23 13.57 4.10
N ASN A 19 16.06 12.85 4.86
CA ASN A 19 17.37 13.33 5.24
C ASN A 19 18.37 12.97 4.12
N LYS A 20 18.90 13.97 3.43
CA LYS A 20 19.90 13.81 2.35
C LYS A 20 21.15 13.02 2.74
N ASN A 21 21.38 12.82 4.04
CA ASN A 21 22.51 12.06 4.57
C ASN A 21 22.18 10.57 4.82
N SER A 22 20.95 10.11 4.56
CA SER A 22 20.57 8.70 4.72
C SER A 22 21.26 7.84 3.66
N SER A 23 21.92 6.76 4.08
CA SER A 23 22.52 5.81 3.14
C SER A 23 21.46 4.99 2.40
N LEU A 24 21.75 4.56 1.17
CA LEU A 24 20.87 3.66 0.41
C LEU A 24 20.58 2.36 1.16
N SER A 25 21.57 1.80 1.85
CA SER A 25 21.42 0.60 2.69
C SER A 25 20.43 0.79 3.84
N TYR A 26 20.35 1.99 4.41
CA TYR A 26 19.37 2.32 5.44
C TYR A 26 17.96 2.36 4.84
N LEU A 27 17.80 2.99 3.67
CA LEU A 27 16.52 3.11 2.98
C LEU A 27 15.97 1.75 2.54
N GLU A 28 16.83 0.87 2.01
CA GLU A 28 16.46 -0.50 1.64
C GLU A 28 15.97 -1.29 2.86
N LYS A 29 16.72 -1.26 3.96
CA LYS A 29 16.32 -1.92 5.21
C LYS A 29 15.04 -1.35 5.80
N HIS A 30 14.81 -0.04 5.66
CA HIS A 30 13.58 0.60 6.07
C HIS A 30 12.39 0.08 5.25
N LEU A 31 12.53 0.05 3.92
CA LEU A 31 11.53 -0.50 3.01
C LEU A 31 11.17 -1.94 3.38
N GLU A 32 12.16 -2.82 3.54
CA GLU A 32 11.94 -4.22 3.95
C GLU A 32 11.20 -4.33 5.27
N THR A 33 11.57 -3.50 6.25
CA THR A 33 10.92 -3.44 7.56
C THR A 33 9.45 -3.06 7.41
N MET A 34 9.16 -2.01 6.64
CA MET A 34 7.80 -1.51 6.45
C MET A 34 6.93 -2.49 5.68
N VAL A 35 7.45 -3.13 4.63
CA VAL A 35 6.78 -4.24 3.94
C VAL A 35 6.39 -5.32 4.95
N GLY A 36 7.34 -5.81 5.76
CA GLY A 36 7.08 -6.83 6.76
C GLY A 36 6.05 -6.43 7.82
N LEU A 37 6.00 -5.14 8.18
CA LEU A 37 5.03 -4.60 9.13
C LEU A 37 3.62 -4.49 8.54
N PHE A 38 3.47 -3.96 7.32
CA PHE A 38 2.19 -3.84 6.62
C PHE A 38 1.59 -5.20 6.27
N THR A 39 2.41 -6.15 5.82
CA THR A 39 1.95 -7.46 5.36
C THR A 39 2.07 -8.56 6.41
N LYS A 40 2.27 -8.22 7.69
CA LYS A 40 2.48 -9.18 8.80
C LYS A 40 1.35 -10.20 8.98
N ARG A 41 0.17 -9.94 8.40
CA ARG A 41 -1.00 -10.81 8.51
C ARG A 41 -0.92 -11.91 7.43
N LYS A 42 -0.93 -13.17 7.86
CA LYS A 42 -0.85 -14.35 6.96
C LYS A 42 -1.87 -14.27 5.81
N SER A 43 -3.08 -13.84 6.11
CA SER A 43 -4.16 -13.75 5.13
C SER A 43 -3.93 -12.67 4.08
N PHE A 44 -3.17 -11.61 4.42
CA PHE A 44 -2.73 -10.62 3.43
C PHE A 44 -1.71 -11.25 2.50
N LEU A 45 -0.69 -11.91 3.05
CA LEU A 45 0.34 -12.57 2.24
C LEU A 45 -0.24 -13.58 1.25
N GLU A 46 -1.22 -14.37 1.69
CA GLU A 46 -1.92 -15.35 0.84
C GLU A 46 -2.65 -14.67 -0.33
N LEU A 47 -3.46 -13.66 -0.03
CA LEU A 47 -4.16 -12.85 -1.04
C LEU A 47 -3.19 -12.20 -2.03
N LEU A 48 -2.11 -11.60 -1.52
CA LEU A 48 -1.11 -10.92 -2.33
C LEU A 48 -0.34 -11.88 -3.25
N LYS A 49 -0.08 -13.11 -2.79
CA LYS A 49 0.57 -14.15 -3.60
C LYS A 49 -0.31 -14.55 -4.79
N ILE A 50 -1.61 -14.77 -4.54
CA ILE A 50 -2.57 -15.14 -5.58
C ILE A 50 -2.73 -14.02 -6.59
N HIS A 51 -2.89 -12.77 -6.11
CA HIS A 51 -2.99 -11.59 -6.96
C HIS A 51 -1.76 -11.42 -7.86
N SER A 52 -0.57 -11.52 -7.26
CA SER A 52 0.72 -11.43 -7.95
C SER A 52 0.85 -12.44 -9.09
N HIS A 53 0.45 -13.69 -8.85
CA HIS A 53 0.46 -14.73 -9.86
C HIS A 53 -0.50 -14.42 -11.02
N ASN A 54 -1.73 -14.03 -10.71
CA ASN A 54 -2.77 -13.80 -11.72
C ASN A 54 -2.52 -12.55 -12.58
N GLN A 55 -1.89 -11.51 -12.03
CA GLN A 55 -1.63 -10.26 -12.75
C GLN A 55 -0.22 -10.18 -13.35
N GLY A 56 0.67 -11.15 -13.07
CA GLY A 56 2.08 -11.07 -13.46
C GLY A 56 2.82 -9.90 -12.80
N LEU A 57 2.31 -9.38 -11.69
CA LEU A 57 2.90 -8.25 -10.95
C LEU A 57 3.75 -8.75 -9.80
N GLU A 58 4.87 -8.09 -9.56
CA GLU A 58 5.78 -8.38 -8.46
C GLU A 58 6.18 -7.10 -7.72
N GLY A 59 6.93 -7.24 -6.61
CA GLY A 59 7.47 -6.10 -5.88
C GLY A 59 6.46 -5.31 -5.05
N TYR A 60 6.99 -4.37 -4.27
CA TYR A 60 6.21 -3.47 -3.42
C TYR A 60 6.54 -2.02 -3.74
N ILE A 61 5.54 -1.15 -3.60
CA ILE A 61 5.72 0.29 -3.63
C ILE A 61 5.43 0.79 -2.22
N LEU A 62 6.42 1.35 -1.54
CA LEU A 62 6.21 2.06 -0.28
C LEU A 62 6.11 3.55 -0.56
N PHE A 63 5.08 4.18 -0.01
CA PHE A 63 4.88 5.61 -0.01
C PHE A 63 4.93 6.13 1.42
N ASP A 64 5.87 7.01 1.72
CA ASP A 64 6.05 7.63 3.04
C ASP A 64 5.94 9.15 2.93
N ALA A 65 4.83 9.70 3.41
CA ALA A 65 4.55 11.13 3.38
C ALA A 65 3.58 11.56 4.49
N HIS A 66 3.65 12.82 4.88
CA HIS A 66 2.64 13.42 5.73
C HIS A 66 1.36 13.68 4.92
N ALA A 67 0.23 13.28 5.51
CA ALA A 67 -1.07 13.61 4.98
C ALA A 67 -1.36 15.11 5.16
N SER A 68 -1.99 15.71 4.17
CA SER A 68 -2.76 16.93 4.33
C SER A 68 -4.19 16.61 3.94
N GLU A 69 -5.13 17.04 4.77
CA GLU A 69 -6.54 16.79 4.52
C GLU A 69 -7.21 18.15 4.39
N ASN A 70 -7.92 18.38 3.30
CA ASN A 70 -9.02 19.33 3.24
C ASN A 70 -10.32 18.50 3.34
N CYS A 71 -11.49 19.09 3.56
CA CYS A 71 -12.73 18.35 3.81
C CYS A 71 -13.17 17.40 2.67
N ASP A 72 -12.59 17.54 1.47
CA ASP A 72 -13.10 16.89 0.25
C ASP A 72 -12.08 15.96 -0.42
N SER A 73 -10.80 15.98 -0.02
CA SER A 73 -9.76 15.19 -0.68
C SER A 73 -8.62 14.77 0.25
N TRP A 74 -8.11 13.57 -0.02
CA TRP A 74 -6.91 13.05 0.62
C TRP A 74 -5.68 13.53 -0.13
N MET A 75 -4.88 14.37 0.51
CA MET A 75 -3.68 14.95 -0.07
C MET A 75 -2.44 14.53 0.74
N PHE A 76 -1.26 14.71 0.16
CA PHE A 76 0.01 14.68 0.89
C PHE A 76 0.80 15.96 0.65
N ILE A 77 1.76 16.19 1.53
CA ILE A 77 2.71 17.30 1.41
C ILE A 77 4.06 16.75 0.94
N ASP A 78 4.61 17.40 -0.08
CA ASP A 78 5.99 17.22 -0.50
C ASP A 78 6.56 18.58 -0.90
N ASN A 79 7.65 18.99 -0.24
CA ASN A 79 8.32 20.27 -0.48
C ASN A 79 7.34 21.47 -0.43
N LYS A 80 6.48 21.50 0.60
CA LYS A 80 5.44 22.52 0.85
C LYS A 80 4.33 22.59 -0.21
N GLN A 81 4.31 21.71 -1.20
CA GLN A 81 3.22 21.60 -2.17
C GLN A 81 2.29 20.46 -1.77
N LYS A 82 1.02 20.58 -2.16
CA LYS A 82 -0.01 19.57 -1.89
C LYS A 82 -0.30 18.79 -3.15
N PHE A 83 -0.37 17.47 -3.02
CA PHE A 83 -0.63 16.55 -4.12
C PHE A 83 -1.74 15.58 -3.74
N SER A 84 -2.58 15.19 -4.70
CA SER A 84 -3.63 14.19 -4.50
C SER A 84 -3.01 12.81 -4.29
N ILE A 85 -3.44 12.10 -3.23
CA ILE A 85 -3.04 10.71 -3.01
C ILE A 85 -3.60 9.82 -4.12
N GLN A 86 -4.82 10.07 -4.59
CA GLN A 86 -5.43 9.26 -5.63
C GLN A 86 -4.70 9.41 -6.96
N ASP A 87 -4.37 10.65 -7.36
CA ASP A 87 -3.66 10.91 -8.62
C ASP A 87 -2.28 10.23 -8.59
N TRP A 88 -1.62 10.23 -7.42
CA TRP A 88 -0.35 9.53 -7.23
C TRP A 88 -0.52 8.00 -7.32
N ILE A 89 -1.58 7.43 -6.72
CA ILE A 89 -1.88 6.00 -6.86
C ILE A 89 -2.08 5.64 -8.34
N ASP A 90 -2.83 6.45 -9.08
CA ASP A 90 -3.11 6.22 -10.49
C ASP A 90 -1.84 6.25 -11.35
N GLU A 91 -0.88 7.11 -11.02
CA GLU A 91 0.42 7.21 -11.69
C GLU A 91 1.26 5.94 -11.52
N VAL A 92 1.25 5.34 -10.32
CA VAL A 92 2.10 4.19 -9.99
C VAL A 92 1.37 2.84 -10.09
N ASP A 93 0.09 2.84 -10.44
CA ASP A 93 -0.75 1.65 -10.47
C ASP A 93 -0.23 0.61 -11.47
N GLY A 94 0.01 -0.60 -10.97
CA GLY A 94 0.54 -1.71 -11.75
C GLY A 94 2.05 -1.71 -11.94
N ILE A 95 2.80 -0.74 -11.38
CA ILE A 95 4.27 -0.85 -11.32
C ILE A 95 4.68 -1.99 -10.37
N GLY A 96 3.98 -2.12 -9.25
CA GLY A 96 4.19 -3.17 -8.26
C GLY A 96 2.90 -3.90 -7.92
N ARG A 97 2.99 -5.13 -7.40
CA ARG A 97 1.76 -5.87 -6.99
C ARG A 97 1.01 -5.19 -5.85
N VAL A 98 1.72 -4.41 -5.02
CA VAL A 98 1.17 -3.79 -3.81
C VAL A 98 1.70 -2.38 -3.64
N ILE A 99 0.80 -1.46 -3.32
CA ILE A 99 1.09 -0.10 -2.86
C ILE A 99 0.83 -0.06 -1.35
N LEU A 100 1.84 0.36 -0.58
CA LEU A 100 1.80 0.53 0.87
C LEU A 100 1.83 2.02 1.18
N LEU A 101 0.70 2.58 1.62
CA LEU A 101 0.61 3.99 1.98
C LEU A 101 0.91 4.14 3.47
N PHE A 102 2.08 4.65 3.80
CA PHE A 102 2.43 5.14 5.13
C PHE A 102 2.17 6.64 5.20
N CYS A 103 0.88 6.98 5.15
CA CYS A 103 0.34 8.33 5.17
C CYS A 103 -1.01 8.29 5.90
N CYS A 104 -1.27 9.19 6.86
CA CYS A 104 -2.53 9.20 7.62
C CYS A 104 -3.76 9.41 6.72
N ASN A 105 -4.91 8.86 7.12
CA ASN A 105 -6.20 9.07 6.44
C ASN A 105 -7.31 9.23 7.49
N THR A 106 -7.31 10.33 8.22
CA THR A 106 -8.16 10.56 9.41
C THR A 106 -9.64 10.74 9.06
N TYR A 107 -9.95 11.23 7.87
CA TYR A 107 -11.31 11.32 7.34
C TYR A 107 -11.76 10.07 6.60
N ASN A 108 -10.93 9.02 6.56
CA ASN A 108 -11.26 7.72 5.96
C ASN A 108 -11.69 7.83 4.48
N TYR A 109 -10.99 8.66 3.71
CA TYR A 109 -11.15 8.77 2.27
C TYR A 109 -11.03 7.42 1.58
N ASP A 110 -11.88 7.23 0.57
CA ASP A 110 -11.82 6.07 -0.28
C ASP A 110 -10.87 6.30 -1.46
N ILE A 111 -10.18 5.24 -1.88
CA ILE A 111 -9.28 5.23 -3.02
C ILE A 111 -9.73 4.17 -4.02
N HIS A 112 -9.11 4.18 -5.19
CA HIS A 112 -9.25 3.15 -6.19
C HIS A 112 -7.91 2.78 -6.80
N SER A 113 -7.83 1.57 -7.34
CA SER A 113 -6.71 1.07 -8.13
C SER A 113 -7.23 -0.03 -9.06
N LYS A 114 -6.68 -0.09 -10.28
CA LYS A 114 -7.08 -1.03 -11.33
C LYS A 114 -6.21 -2.27 -11.34
N LYS A 115 -4.96 -2.19 -10.86
CA LYS A 115 -3.96 -3.26 -10.97
C LYS A 115 -3.31 -3.66 -9.65
N SER A 116 -2.93 -2.70 -8.81
CA SER A 116 -2.19 -2.96 -7.57
C SER A 116 -3.12 -3.11 -6.36
N VAL A 117 -2.79 -4.03 -5.45
CA VAL A 117 -3.47 -4.03 -4.15
C VAL A 117 -2.97 -2.84 -3.33
N VAL A 118 -3.87 -2.02 -2.78
CA VAL A 118 -3.46 -0.88 -1.95
C VAL A 118 -3.73 -1.21 -0.48
N ILE A 119 -2.70 -1.06 0.36
CA ILE A 119 -2.81 -1.18 1.81
C ILE A 119 -2.50 0.18 2.42
N HIS A 120 -3.46 0.74 3.15
CA HIS A 120 -3.35 2.08 3.69
C HIS A 120 -4.06 2.20 5.04
N PRO A 121 -3.74 3.18 5.90
CA PRO A 121 -4.49 3.38 7.12
C PRO A 121 -5.86 4.03 6.86
N LYS A 122 -6.80 3.85 7.79
CA LYS A 122 -8.14 4.48 7.82
C LYS A 122 -8.25 5.60 8.86
N SER A 123 -7.13 5.92 9.48
CA SER A 123 -6.98 6.87 10.57
C SER A 123 -5.51 7.31 10.62
N ASP A 124 -5.13 8.03 11.67
CA ASP A 124 -3.72 8.17 12.01
C ASP A 124 -3.04 6.81 12.17
N ILE A 125 -1.78 6.75 11.76
CA ILE A 125 -0.95 5.55 11.83
C ILE A 125 0.43 5.88 12.36
N SER A 126 0.93 5.02 13.26
CA SER A 126 2.32 5.02 13.68
C SER A 126 2.96 3.66 13.44
N ILE A 127 4.29 3.61 13.50
CA ILE A 127 5.05 2.34 13.47
C ILE A 127 4.59 1.40 14.60
N ARG A 128 4.18 1.94 15.77
CA ARG A 128 3.67 1.12 16.89
C ARG A 128 2.35 0.43 16.51
N ASP A 129 1.48 1.10 15.77
CA ASP A 129 0.21 0.54 15.30
C ASP A 129 0.45 -0.60 14.31
N LEU A 130 1.38 -0.43 13.37
CA LEU A 130 1.77 -1.47 12.45
C LEU A 130 2.34 -2.70 13.19
N LYS A 131 3.21 -2.49 14.18
CA LYS A 131 3.79 -3.58 15.01
C LYS A 131 2.71 -4.38 15.73
N ARG A 132 1.67 -3.71 16.24
CA ARG A 132 0.53 -4.30 16.96
C ARG A 132 -0.50 -4.99 16.06
N ARG A 133 -0.26 -5.05 14.74
CA ARG A 133 -1.22 -5.55 13.74
C ARG A 133 -2.55 -4.77 13.79
N SER A 134 -2.48 -3.46 14.03
CA SER A 134 -3.66 -2.60 14.23
C SER A 134 -4.75 -2.82 13.18
N ARG A 135 -6.01 -2.79 13.61
CA ARG A 135 -7.21 -2.80 12.72
C ARG A 135 -7.41 -1.45 12.00
N ASN A 136 -6.37 -0.62 11.98
CA ASN A 136 -6.37 0.69 11.35
C ASN A 136 -5.88 0.67 9.92
N LEU A 137 -5.41 -0.45 9.36
CA LEU A 137 -5.19 -0.54 7.91
C LEU A 137 -6.53 -0.79 7.18
N ARG A 138 -6.56 -0.68 5.87
CA ARG A 138 -7.62 -1.16 4.98
C ARG A 138 -6.89 -1.76 3.79
N ILE A 139 -7.53 -2.73 3.14
CA ILE A 139 -7.09 -3.23 1.85
C ILE A 139 -8.11 -2.83 0.82
N TYR A 140 -7.65 -2.18 -0.22
CA TYR A 140 -8.38 -2.07 -1.47
C TYR A 140 -7.83 -3.11 -2.44
N PHE A 141 -8.72 -3.95 -2.98
CA PHE A 141 -8.38 -4.98 -3.94
C PHE A 141 -8.97 -4.62 -5.33
N PRO A 142 -8.16 -4.60 -6.39
CA PRO A 142 -8.60 -4.12 -7.71
C PRO A 142 -9.82 -4.86 -8.24
N ASN A 143 -10.87 -4.14 -8.64
CA ASN A 143 -12.17 -4.67 -9.12
C ASN A 143 -13.08 -5.30 -8.06
N GLN A 144 -12.63 -5.43 -6.81
CA GLN A 144 -13.47 -5.89 -5.68
C GLN A 144 -13.71 -4.81 -4.63
N GLY A 145 -12.89 -3.75 -4.65
CA GLY A 145 -13.00 -2.63 -3.72
C GLY A 145 -12.43 -2.98 -2.35
N TYR A 146 -13.02 -2.41 -1.31
CA TYR A 146 -12.53 -2.58 0.05
C TYR A 146 -12.81 -3.97 0.62
N LEU A 147 -11.73 -4.63 1.01
CA LEU A 147 -11.80 -5.86 1.78
C LEU A 147 -11.83 -5.48 3.26
N ASP A 148 -13.04 -5.23 3.75
CA ASP A 148 -13.26 -5.14 5.19
C ASP A 148 -12.64 -6.35 5.87
N TYR A 149 -11.98 -6.15 7.01
CA TYR A 149 -11.22 -7.15 7.77
C TYR A 149 -12.00 -8.37 8.28
N LYS A 150 -13.18 -8.63 7.73
CA LYS A 150 -13.93 -9.86 7.93
C LYS A 150 -13.13 -10.98 7.28
N TYR A 151 -12.48 -11.78 8.13
CA TYR A 151 -11.75 -13.00 7.75
C TYR A 151 -12.52 -13.84 6.72
N TYR A 152 -13.83 -13.94 6.88
CA TYR A 152 -14.73 -14.64 5.96
C TYR A 152 -14.77 -14.04 4.56
N THR A 153 -14.86 -12.71 4.42
CA THR A 153 -14.86 -12.02 3.12
C THR A 153 -13.56 -12.28 2.38
N LEU A 154 -12.44 -12.18 3.09
CA LEU A 154 -11.12 -12.39 2.50
C LEU A 154 -10.88 -13.86 2.15
N ARG A 155 -11.34 -14.81 2.97
CA ARG A 155 -11.33 -16.24 2.65
C ARG A 155 -12.21 -16.59 1.45
N ARG A 156 -13.40 -16.00 1.37
CA ARG A 156 -14.30 -16.18 0.24
C ARG A 156 -13.66 -15.65 -1.04
N LEU A 157 -13.04 -14.47 -0.98
CA LEU A 157 -12.34 -13.90 -2.12
C LEU A 157 -11.18 -14.78 -2.57
N ILE A 158 -10.32 -15.24 -1.65
CA ILE A 158 -9.24 -16.18 -1.96
C ILE A 158 -9.78 -17.39 -2.70
N LYS A 159 -10.81 -18.04 -2.15
CA LYS A 159 -11.46 -19.21 -2.76
C LYS A 159 -12.01 -18.90 -4.15
N THR A 160 -12.73 -17.78 -4.32
CA THR A 160 -13.28 -17.36 -5.62
C THR A 160 -12.19 -17.08 -6.66
N ILE A 161 -11.07 -16.48 -6.24
CA ILE A 161 -9.96 -16.22 -7.16
C ILE A 161 -9.27 -17.54 -7.54
N GLU A 162 -9.05 -18.44 -6.58
CA GLU A 162 -8.47 -19.76 -6.83
C GLU A 162 -9.33 -20.56 -7.82
N GLU A 163 -10.65 -20.65 -7.58
CA GLU A 163 -11.60 -21.34 -8.47
C GLU A 163 -11.55 -20.79 -9.90
N LYS A 164 -11.52 -19.46 -10.06
CA LYS A 164 -11.40 -18.83 -11.39
C LYS A 164 -10.06 -19.09 -12.06
N SER A 165 -8.97 -19.15 -11.30
CA SER A 165 -7.65 -19.49 -11.85
C SER A 165 -7.58 -20.92 -12.39
N PHE A 166 -8.42 -21.84 -11.90
CA PHE A 166 -8.50 -23.23 -12.41
C PHE A 166 -9.35 -23.37 -13.68
N GLU A 167 -10.22 -22.41 -14.01
CA GLU A 167 -11.05 -22.47 -15.23
C GLU A 167 -10.29 -22.11 -16.52
N PHE A 168 -9.03 -21.65 -16.41
CA PHE A 168 -8.18 -21.26 -17.54
C PHE A 168 -7.05 -22.25 -17.85
N PHE A 169 -7.10 -23.46 -17.28
CA PHE A 169 -6.21 -24.60 -17.59
C PHE A 169 -7.00 -25.78 -18.12
#